data_AF-A0A5C4W4H0-F1
#
_entry.id   AF-A0A5C4W4H0-F1
#
_cell.length_a   1.000
_cell.length_b   1.000
_cell.length_c   1.000
_cell.angle_alpha   90.00
_cell.angle_beta   90.00
_cell.angle_gamma   90.00
#
_symmetry.space_group_name_H-M   'P 1'
#
loop_
_entity.id
_entity.type
_entity.pdbx_description
1 polymer ?
#
loop_
_entity_poly.entity_id
_entity_poly.type
_entity_poly.pdbx_seq_one_letter_code
_entity_poly.pdbx_strand_id
1 'polypeptide(L)'
;MVIMSHTHETVAAYGTPARSRENAPEGAPPVPRRGEGSEGALLTAGRLTSVGQIAGLRPRHRRGDGGHVPAADVDLIDALDPRTWRTVASWLLDRPSTAVRRTRLQTLASFLRWLLDTEPDRELFEATGLHLARYCEHARTGALAIGGRTPGKELARSTTARKHAVLSSFYAFAWQCGALAHHFTAGPEARTLRRDERRLLRLGTARLADRGHLTQAVAAALLEATGATVEVLATLSSRSITIAGEKGASVPLLITMRDRHGDIVAFPIPAQVRPWLTTLLSTHRAGDLLFTRGNGQRVDREWVRLALVDAALAGGIPKPRAELLRPHML
;
A
#
# COMPACT_ATOMS: atom_id res chain seq x y z
N MET A 1 -14.80 78.60 18.98
CA MET A 1 -14.98 77.56 17.94
C MET A 1 -15.95 76.54 18.54
N VAL A 2 -17.27 76.81 18.51
CA VAL A 2 -18.22 76.46 17.42
C VAL A 2 -18.27 74.92 17.27
N ILE A 3 -19.35 74.15 17.39
CA ILE A 3 -20.79 74.27 17.71
C ILE A 3 -21.36 72.82 17.57
N MET A 4 -22.48 72.51 18.24
CA MET A 4 -23.47 71.45 17.93
C MET A 4 -23.13 69.96 18.16
N SER A 5 -23.92 69.22 18.96
CA SER A 5 -25.31 68.73 18.76
C SER A 5 -25.41 67.61 17.73
N HIS A 6 -25.79 66.40 18.15
CA HIS A 6 -27.16 65.89 17.91
C HIS A 6 -27.37 64.47 18.46
N THR A 7 -28.57 64.34 19.03
CA THR A 7 -29.35 63.17 19.40
C THR A 7 -29.90 62.39 18.18
N HIS A 8 -30.53 61.27 18.51
CA HIS A 8 -31.44 60.40 17.75
C HIS A 8 -30.81 59.20 17.04
N GLU A 9 -31.45 58.05 16.86
CA GLU A 9 -32.59 57.33 17.47
C GLU A 9 -32.81 56.10 16.54
N THR A 10 -33.56 55.11 17.02
CA THR A 10 -34.41 54.21 16.20
C THR A 10 -33.80 52.93 15.62
N VAL A 11 -34.00 51.86 16.38
CA VAL A 11 -34.75 50.64 16.03
C VAL A 11 -35.12 50.46 14.55
N ALA A 12 -34.70 49.31 13.97
CA ALA A 12 -35.46 48.62 12.95
C ALA A 12 -35.32 47.10 13.13
N ALA A 13 -36.46 46.47 13.43
CA ALA A 13 -36.66 45.03 13.44
C ALA A 13 -36.90 44.53 12.01
N TYR A 14 -36.16 43.52 11.56
CA TYR A 14 -36.49 42.58 10.46
C TYR A 14 -35.45 41.46 10.57
N GLY A 15 -35.72 40.17 10.50
CA GLY A 15 -36.91 39.40 10.24
C GLY A 15 -36.45 37.93 10.24
N THR A 16 -37.24 37.05 10.84
CA THR A 16 -37.07 35.60 10.82
C THR A 16 -37.04 35.07 9.38
N PRO A 17 -36.05 34.27 8.96
CA PRO A 17 -36.23 33.39 7.83
C PRO A 17 -36.78 32.04 8.30
N ALA A 18 -37.84 31.66 7.59
CA ALA A 18 -38.64 30.48 7.76
C ALA A 18 -37.86 29.16 7.72
N ARG A 19 -38.39 28.19 8.48
CA ARG A 19 -38.30 26.76 8.20
C ARG A 19 -38.53 26.52 6.70
N SER A 20 -37.48 26.16 5.98
CA SER A 20 -37.60 25.47 4.70
C SER A 20 -37.36 23.98 4.91
N ARG A 21 -38.41 23.26 4.55
CA ARG A 21 -38.54 21.82 4.42
C ARG A 21 -37.28 21.14 3.88
N GLU A 22 -36.81 20.14 4.62
CA GLU A 22 -36.96 18.73 4.22
C GLU A 22 -36.94 18.50 2.69
N ASN A 23 -35.75 18.19 2.19
CA ASN A 23 -35.54 17.40 0.97
C ASN A 23 -34.18 16.70 1.13
N ALA A 24 -34.20 15.57 1.83
CA ALA A 24 -33.12 14.60 1.78
C ALA A 24 -33.12 13.95 0.39
N PRO A 25 -31.99 13.90 -0.33
CA PRO A 25 -31.87 12.97 -1.44
C PRO A 25 -31.76 11.55 -0.86
N GLU A 26 -32.90 10.88 -0.82
CA GLU A 26 -33.03 9.43 -0.74
C GLU A 26 -32.22 8.79 -1.88
N GLY A 27 -31.27 7.90 -1.54
CA GLY A 27 -30.61 7.05 -2.52
C GLY A 27 -29.08 7.13 -2.66
N ALA A 28 -28.32 7.49 -1.63
CA ALA A 28 -26.89 7.16 -1.61
C ALA A 28 -26.70 5.71 -1.14
N PRO A 29 -26.14 4.79 -1.96
CA PRO A 29 -25.88 3.42 -1.52
C PRO A 29 -24.88 3.43 -0.35
N PRO A 30 -25.04 2.52 0.63
CA PRO A 30 -24.14 2.45 1.78
C PRO A 30 -22.70 2.26 1.32
N VAL A 31 -21.82 3.16 1.76
CA VAL A 31 -20.37 3.01 1.59
C VAL A 31 -19.96 1.75 2.37
N PRO A 32 -19.38 0.72 1.72
CA PRO A 32 -18.98 -0.48 2.43
C PRO A 32 -17.85 -0.15 3.41
N ARG A 33 -18.06 -0.53 4.68
CA ARG A 33 -17.03 -0.48 5.73
C ARG A 33 -15.80 -1.25 5.26
N ARG A 34 -14.69 -0.53 5.17
CA ARG A 34 -13.38 -1.04 4.76
C ARG A 34 -12.79 -1.83 5.94
N GLY A 35 -13.06 -3.14 6.01
CA GLY A 35 -12.45 -3.99 7.04
C GLY A 35 -12.91 -5.45 7.08
N GLU A 36 -14.12 -5.78 6.64
CA GLU A 36 -14.71 -7.12 6.88
C GLU A 36 -14.67 -8.06 5.66
N GLY A 37 -14.27 -7.57 4.47
CA GLY A 37 -14.36 -8.35 3.22
C GLY A 37 -13.28 -9.42 3.01
N SER A 38 -12.06 -9.22 3.52
CA SER A 38 -10.92 -10.08 3.16
C SER A 38 -10.90 -11.42 3.88
N GLU A 39 -11.32 -11.50 5.15
CA GLU A 39 -11.38 -12.79 5.88
C GLU A 39 -12.55 -13.66 5.40
N GLY A 40 -13.72 -13.06 5.12
CA GLY A 40 -14.89 -13.78 4.59
C GLY A 40 -14.68 -14.35 3.18
N ALA A 41 -13.93 -13.63 2.32
CA ALA A 41 -13.59 -14.10 0.98
C ALA A 41 -12.64 -15.32 1.00
N LEU A 42 -11.67 -15.34 1.91
CA LEU A 42 -10.74 -16.47 2.08
C LEU A 42 -11.45 -17.73 2.60
N LEU A 43 -12.40 -17.58 3.55
CA LEU A 43 -13.22 -18.68 4.06
C LEU A 43 -14.18 -19.24 3.00
N THR A 44 -14.73 -18.38 2.14
CA THR A 44 -15.63 -18.80 1.04
C THR A 44 -14.87 -19.50 -0.07
N ALA A 45 -13.66 -19.04 -0.40
CA ALA A 45 -12.79 -19.70 -1.37
C ALA A 45 -12.38 -21.11 -0.93
N GLY A 46 -12.27 -21.37 0.38
CA GLY A 46 -11.95 -22.70 0.93
C GLY A 46 -12.98 -23.80 0.65
N ARG A 47 -14.18 -23.46 0.16
CA ARG A 47 -15.23 -24.43 -0.22
C ARG A 47 -15.34 -24.66 -1.74
N LEU A 48 -14.65 -23.86 -2.54
CA LEU A 48 -14.63 -24.01 -3.99
C LEU A 48 -13.60 -25.08 -4.38
N THR A 49 -13.89 -25.84 -5.43
CA THR A 49 -12.96 -26.79 -6.04
C THR A 49 -12.47 -26.33 -7.42
N SER A 50 -13.08 -25.25 -7.95
CA SER A 50 -12.73 -24.64 -9.24
C SER A 50 -13.12 -23.16 -9.24
N VAL A 51 -12.34 -22.30 -9.90
CA VAL A 51 -12.74 -20.90 -10.13
C VAL A 51 -13.96 -20.78 -11.05
N GLY A 52 -14.25 -21.84 -11.82
CA GLY A 52 -15.44 -21.95 -12.67
C GLY A 52 -16.76 -21.97 -11.89
N GLN A 53 -16.71 -22.26 -10.58
CA GLN A 53 -17.87 -22.21 -9.68
C GLN A 53 -18.20 -20.78 -9.22
N ILE A 54 -17.31 -19.81 -9.44
CA ILE A 54 -17.57 -18.40 -9.14
C ILE A 54 -18.61 -17.86 -10.13
N ALA A 55 -19.63 -17.18 -9.61
CA ALA A 55 -20.70 -16.61 -10.43
C ALA A 55 -20.14 -15.77 -11.60
N GLY A 56 -20.55 -16.10 -12.82
CA GLY A 56 -20.11 -15.45 -14.05
C GLY A 56 -18.83 -16.02 -14.68
N LEU A 57 -18.19 -17.03 -14.08
CA LEU A 57 -16.96 -17.69 -14.57
C LEU A 57 -17.15 -19.15 -15.01
N ARG A 58 -18.40 -19.60 -15.19
CA ARG A 58 -18.70 -20.96 -15.68
C ARG A 58 -17.92 -21.25 -16.98
N PRO A 59 -17.18 -22.37 -17.07
CA PRO A 59 -16.36 -22.70 -18.24
C PRO A 59 -17.23 -23.01 -19.46
N ARG A 60 -16.76 -22.57 -20.62
CA ARG A 60 -17.32 -22.79 -21.95
C ARG A 60 -16.37 -23.67 -22.75
N HIS A 61 -16.80 -24.90 -23.01
CA HIS A 61 -16.11 -25.90 -23.83
C HIS A 61 -16.53 -25.80 -25.30
N ARG A 62 -17.80 -25.47 -25.56
CA ARG A 62 -18.35 -25.35 -26.92
C ARG A 62 -19.26 -24.13 -27.04
N ARG A 63 -19.40 -23.61 -28.25
CA ARG A 63 -20.34 -22.53 -28.51
C ARG A 63 -21.77 -23.02 -28.21
N GLY A 64 -22.47 -22.35 -27.30
CA GLY A 64 -23.87 -22.67 -26.95
C GLY A 64 -24.06 -23.47 -25.65
N ASP A 65 -23.00 -23.89 -24.95
CA ASP A 65 -23.09 -24.68 -23.72
C ASP A 65 -23.49 -23.90 -22.45
N GLY A 66 -23.87 -22.62 -22.59
CA GLY A 66 -24.22 -21.74 -21.48
C GLY A 66 -23.04 -21.24 -20.63
N GLY A 67 -21.81 -21.62 -20.96
CA GLY A 67 -20.59 -21.14 -20.32
C GLY A 67 -20.29 -19.67 -20.67
N HIS A 68 -19.54 -19.01 -19.79
CA HIS A 68 -19.30 -17.57 -19.84
C HIS A 68 -17.87 -17.20 -20.21
N VAL A 69 -16.91 -18.06 -19.91
CA VAL A 69 -15.48 -17.87 -20.16
C VAL A 69 -14.90 -19.13 -20.81
N PRO A 70 -13.87 -19.04 -21.66
CA PRO A 70 -13.23 -20.22 -22.23
C PRO A 70 -12.82 -21.24 -21.16
N ALA A 71 -13.13 -22.53 -21.35
CA ALA A 71 -12.74 -23.59 -20.43
C ALA A 71 -11.22 -23.58 -20.18
N ALA A 72 -10.43 -23.41 -21.24
CA ALA A 72 -8.97 -23.31 -21.15
C ALA A 72 -8.45 -22.12 -20.31
N ASP A 73 -9.24 -21.07 -20.04
CA ASP A 73 -8.86 -20.02 -19.08
C ASP A 73 -9.08 -20.49 -17.63
N VAL A 74 -10.14 -21.27 -17.40
CA VAL A 74 -10.48 -21.83 -16.09
C VAL A 74 -9.52 -22.95 -15.72
N ASP A 75 -9.29 -23.88 -16.63
CA ASP A 75 -8.39 -25.02 -16.44
C ASP A 75 -6.96 -24.56 -16.09
N LEU A 76 -6.49 -23.50 -16.77
CA LEU A 76 -5.17 -22.93 -16.51
C LEU A 76 -5.05 -22.35 -15.09
N ILE A 77 -6.12 -21.75 -14.57
CA ILE A 77 -6.12 -21.22 -13.20
C ILE A 77 -6.29 -22.34 -12.19
N ASP A 78 -7.15 -23.33 -12.46
CA ASP A 78 -7.39 -24.47 -11.59
C ASP A 78 -6.17 -25.41 -11.47
N ALA A 79 -5.26 -25.38 -12.45
CA ALA A 79 -3.98 -26.10 -12.41
C ALA A 79 -2.88 -25.42 -11.57
N LEU A 80 -3.12 -24.20 -11.06
CA LEU A 80 -2.15 -23.52 -10.19
C LEU A 80 -1.99 -24.26 -8.85
N ASP A 81 -0.85 -24.04 -8.18
CA ASP A 81 -0.67 -24.59 -6.84
C ASP A 81 -1.80 -24.14 -5.90
N PRO A 82 -2.14 -24.94 -4.87
CA PRO A 82 -3.30 -24.66 -4.03
C PRO A 82 -3.28 -23.30 -3.32
N ARG A 83 -2.10 -22.73 -3.03
CA ARG A 83 -1.98 -21.42 -2.38
C ARG A 83 -2.25 -20.30 -3.38
N THR A 84 -1.64 -20.36 -4.56
CA THR A 84 -1.88 -19.39 -5.63
C THR A 84 -3.32 -19.44 -6.10
N TRP A 85 -3.86 -20.64 -6.31
CA TRP A 85 -5.25 -20.83 -6.69
C TRP A 85 -6.24 -20.16 -5.71
N ARG A 86 -6.12 -20.41 -4.40
CA ARG A 86 -7.01 -19.80 -3.39
C ARG A 86 -6.96 -18.28 -3.41
N THR A 87 -5.79 -17.72 -3.69
CA THR A 87 -5.58 -16.27 -3.77
C THR A 87 -6.26 -15.69 -5.00
N VAL A 88 -6.13 -16.35 -6.16
CA VAL A 88 -6.83 -15.96 -7.38
C VAL A 88 -8.34 -16.05 -7.18
N ALA A 89 -8.84 -17.14 -6.61
CA ALA A 89 -10.26 -17.32 -6.31
C ALA A 89 -10.80 -16.20 -5.41
N SER A 90 -10.08 -15.88 -4.33
CA SER A 90 -10.46 -14.81 -3.40
C SER A 90 -10.42 -13.42 -4.06
N TRP A 91 -9.42 -13.15 -4.89
CA TRP A 91 -9.31 -11.89 -5.65
C TRP A 91 -10.45 -11.70 -6.65
N LEU A 92 -10.92 -12.79 -7.26
CA LEU A 92 -12.07 -12.78 -8.16
C LEU A 92 -13.40 -12.63 -7.39
N LEU A 93 -13.52 -13.25 -6.22
CA LEU A 93 -14.70 -13.13 -5.34
C LEU A 93 -14.88 -11.71 -4.76
N ASP A 94 -13.78 -11.00 -4.49
CA ASP A 94 -13.77 -9.60 -4.03
C ASP A 94 -14.43 -8.61 -5.01
N ARG A 95 -14.88 -9.06 -6.20
CA ARG A 95 -15.49 -8.19 -7.21
C ARG A 95 -16.97 -8.46 -7.41
N PRO A 96 -17.84 -7.44 -7.24
CA PRO A 96 -19.28 -7.64 -7.35
C PRO A 96 -19.72 -7.96 -8.80
N SER A 97 -19.11 -7.32 -9.80
CA SER A 97 -19.52 -7.46 -11.21
C SER A 97 -18.96 -8.71 -11.90
N THR A 98 -19.85 -9.47 -12.55
CA THR A 98 -19.49 -10.62 -13.39
C THR A 98 -18.61 -10.23 -14.58
N ALA A 99 -18.87 -9.08 -15.22
CA ALA A 99 -18.05 -8.58 -16.33
C ALA A 99 -16.61 -8.27 -15.89
N VAL A 100 -16.45 -7.71 -14.68
CA VAL A 100 -15.13 -7.44 -14.09
C VAL A 100 -14.40 -8.73 -13.78
N ARG A 101 -15.07 -9.72 -13.17
CA ARG A 101 -14.49 -11.05 -12.90
C ARG A 101 -13.99 -11.71 -14.18
N ARG A 102 -14.79 -11.71 -15.25
CA ARG A 102 -14.42 -12.27 -16.55
C ARG A 102 -13.20 -11.59 -17.16
N THR A 103 -13.16 -10.25 -17.12
CA THR A 103 -12.03 -9.46 -17.66
C THR A 103 -10.74 -9.76 -16.90
N ARG A 104 -10.84 -9.88 -15.57
CA ARG A 104 -9.72 -10.20 -14.69
C ARG A 104 -9.18 -11.60 -14.93
N LEU A 105 -10.07 -12.60 -14.97
CA LEU A 105 -9.70 -13.99 -15.31
C LEU A 105 -8.98 -14.05 -16.66
N GLN A 106 -9.55 -13.45 -17.70
CA GLN A 106 -8.96 -13.43 -19.04
C GLN A 106 -7.59 -12.73 -19.07
N THR A 107 -7.45 -11.63 -18.33
CA THR A 107 -6.17 -10.91 -18.26
C THR A 107 -5.11 -11.74 -17.55
N LEU A 108 -5.46 -12.41 -16.46
CA LEU A 108 -4.55 -13.26 -15.71
C LEU A 108 -4.17 -14.52 -16.51
N ALA A 109 -5.13 -15.20 -17.12
CA ALA A 109 -4.88 -16.36 -17.97
C ALA A 109 -4.02 -15.99 -19.19
N SER A 110 -4.25 -14.83 -19.79
CA SER A 110 -3.41 -14.28 -20.87
C SER A 110 -1.96 -14.07 -20.42
N PHE A 111 -1.75 -13.52 -19.22
CA PHE A 111 -0.43 -13.32 -18.65
C PHE A 111 0.26 -14.65 -18.30
N LEU A 112 -0.46 -15.60 -17.70
CA LEU A 112 0.06 -16.93 -17.35
C LEU A 112 0.55 -17.71 -18.57
N ARG A 113 -0.20 -17.69 -19.68
CA ARG A 113 0.25 -18.35 -20.91
C ARG A 113 1.55 -17.74 -21.45
N TRP A 114 1.65 -16.41 -21.42
CA TRP A 114 2.88 -15.73 -21.81
C TRP A 114 4.03 -16.06 -20.85
N LEU A 115 3.77 -16.13 -19.54
CA LEU A 115 4.77 -16.48 -18.54
C LEU A 115 5.29 -17.90 -18.76
N LEU A 116 4.41 -18.87 -18.94
CA LEU A 116 4.77 -20.27 -19.20
C LEU A 116 5.51 -20.46 -20.53
N ASP A 117 5.23 -19.62 -21.53
CA ASP A 117 5.92 -19.64 -22.83
C ASP A 117 7.32 -19.03 -22.77
N THR A 118 7.50 -17.96 -21.99
CA THR A 118 8.77 -17.20 -21.94
C THR A 118 9.69 -17.61 -20.80
N GLU A 119 9.14 -18.10 -19.70
CA GLU A 119 9.83 -18.43 -18.45
C GLU A 119 9.14 -19.67 -17.83
N PRO A 120 9.28 -20.87 -18.43
CA PRO A 120 8.47 -22.06 -18.10
C PRO A 120 8.66 -22.54 -16.65
N ASP A 121 9.82 -22.27 -16.05
CA ASP A 121 10.14 -22.64 -14.67
C ASP A 121 9.63 -21.62 -13.64
N ARG A 122 8.93 -20.56 -14.08
CA ARG A 122 8.50 -19.43 -13.24
C ARG A 122 7.04 -19.55 -12.82
N GLU A 123 6.80 -19.57 -11.52
CA GLU A 123 5.44 -19.55 -10.98
C GLU A 123 4.84 -18.12 -10.97
N LEU A 124 3.50 -18.05 -10.88
CA LEU A 124 2.76 -16.79 -10.89
C LEU A 124 3.19 -15.82 -9.77
N PHE A 125 3.48 -16.32 -8.56
CA PHE A 125 3.92 -15.48 -7.45
C PHE A 125 5.41 -15.12 -7.49
N GLU A 126 6.18 -15.73 -8.37
CA GLU A 126 7.57 -15.35 -8.57
C GLU A 126 7.75 -14.27 -9.63
N ALA A 127 6.71 -14.01 -10.44
CA ALA A 127 6.73 -12.95 -11.43
C ALA A 127 6.84 -11.56 -10.76
N THR A 128 7.81 -10.79 -11.24
CA THR A 128 8.14 -9.45 -10.76
C THR A 128 7.53 -8.34 -11.63
N GLY A 129 7.60 -7.08 -11.19
CA GLY A 129 7.18 -5.93 -11.99
C GLY A 129 7.87 -5.83 -13.36
N LEU A 130 9.09 -6.38 -13.50
CA LEU A 130 9.78 -6.48 -14.80
C LEU A 130 9.04 -7.41 -15.77
N HIS A 131 8.50 -8.54 -15.29
CA HIS A 131 7.73 -9.47 -16.11
C HIS A 131 6.43 -8.82 -16.57
N LEU A 132 5.77 -8.04 -15.72
CA LEU A 132 4.57 -7.28 -16.10
C LEU A 132 4.90 -6.24 -17.18
N ALA A 133 6.02 -5.54 -17.03
CA ALA A 133 6.49 -4.57 -18.03
C ALA A 133 6.80 -5.25 -19.37
N ARG A 134 7.52 -6.38 -19.36
CA ARG A 134 7.84 -7.19 -20.56
C ARG A 134 6.58 -7.73 -21.25
N TYR A 135 5.64 -8.28 -20.48
CA TYR A 135 4.34 -8.71 -21.01
C TYR A 135 3.60 -7.56 -21.69
N CYS A 136 3.54 -6.39 -21.05
CA CYS A 136 2.86 -5.22 -21.60
C CYS A 136 3.56 -4.68 -22.85
N GLU A 137 4.89 -4.73 -22.87
CA GLU A 137 5.69 -4.37 -24.03
C GLU A 137 5.44 -5.32 -25.20
N HIS A 138 5.48 -6.64 -24.98
CA HIS A 138 5.15 -7.63 -26.01
C HIS A 138 3.70 -7.48 -26.50
N ALA A 139 2.77 -7.13 -25.62
CA ALA A 139 1.38 -6.85 -26.00
C ALA A 139 1.27 -5.62 -26.90
N ARG A 140 2.10 -4.60 -26.65
CA ARG A 140 2.12 -3.35 -27.41
C ARG A 140 2.76 -3.51 -28.79
N THR A 141 3.81 -4.32 -28.90
CA THR A 141 4.55 -4.56 -30.15
C THR A 141 4.02 -5.74 -30.97
N GLY A 142 2.93 -6.38 -30.51
CA GLY A 142 2.36 -7.54 -31.20
C GLY A 142 3.17 -8.82 -31.04
N ALA A 143 4.23 -8.81 -30.22
CA ALA A 143 5.08 -9.96 -29.96
C ALA A 143 4.44 -11.03 -29.04
N LEU A 144 3.16 -10.89 -28.66
CA LEU A 144 2.42 -11.96 -27.99
C LEU A 144 2.03 -13.05 -29.00
N ALA A 145 2.89 -14.06 -29.11
CA ALA A 145 2.61 -15.27 -29.88
C ALA A 145 1.50 -16.11 -29.23
N ILE A 146 1.41 -16.08 -27.89
CA ILE A 146 0.46 -16.87 -27.11
C ILE A 146 -0.22 -15.97 -26.06
N GLY A 147 -1.50 -16.24 -25.76
CA GLY A 147 -2.25 -15.58 -24.69
C GLY A 147 -3.04 -14.34 -25.10
N GLY A 148 -2.89 -13.83 -26.32
CA GLY A 148 -3.79 -12.82 -26.88
C GLY A 148 -5.08 -13.42 -27.44
N ARG A 149 -6.20 -12.68 -27.42
CA ARG A 149 -7.40 -13.05 -28.21
C ARG A 149 -7.12 -13.12 -29.72
N THR A 150 -6.07 -12.44 -30.15
CA THR A 150 -5.56 -12.44 -31.52
C THR A 150 -4.03 -12.44 -31.42
N PRO A 151 -3.38 -13.61 -31.52
CA PRO A 151 -1.92 -13.71 -31.57
C PRO A 151 -1.31 -12.77 -32.63
N GLY A 152 -0.14 -12.20 -32.34
CA GLY A 152 0.58 -11.36 -33.31
C GLY A 152 0.02 -9.94 -33.50
N LYS A 153 -1.12 -9.59 -32.90
CA LYS A 153 -1.74 -8.27 -33.07
C LYS A 153 -1.34 -7.30 -31.97
N GLU A 154 -0.86 -6.13 -32.37
CA GLU A 154 -0.58 -5.02 -31.46
C GLU A 154 -1.85 -4.59 -30.70
N LEU A 155 -1.70 -4.41 -29.38
CA LEU A 155 -2.75 -3.84 -28.55
C LEU A 155 -2.58 -2.33 -28.44
N ALA A 156 -3.72 -1.61 -28.51
CA ALA A 156 -3.75 -0.19 -28.22
C ALA A 156 -3.19 0.12 -26.82
N ARG A 157 -2.50 1.25 -26.67
CA ARG A 157 -1.89 1.69 -25.40
C ARG A 157 -2.87 1.66 -24.22
N SER A 158 -4.12 2.07 -24.44
CA SER A 158 -5.19 2.06 -23.43
C SER A 158 -5.55 0.65 -22.97
N THR A 159 -5.55 -0.33 -23.87
CA THR A 159 -5.79 -1.74 -23.57
C THR A 159 -4.63 -2.34 -22.77
N THR A 160 -3.39 -2.04 -23.16
CA THR A 160 -2.19 -2.47 -22.45
C THR A 160 -2.14 -1.87 -21.04
N ALA A 161 -2.42 -0.57 -20.89
CA ALA A 161 -2.50 0.09 -19.59
C ALA A 161 -3.59 -0.54 -18.69
N ARG A 162 -4.75 -0.90 -19.26
CA ARG A 162 -5.82 -1.59 -18.53
C ARG A 162 -5.38 -2.99 -18.09
N LYS A 163 -4.70 -3.75 -18.94
CA LYS A 163 -4.12 -5.06 -18.58
C LYS A 163 -3.10 -4.93 -17.46
N HIS A 164 -2.19 -3.95 -17.55
CA HIS A 164 -1.23 -3.65 -16.49
C HIS A 164 -1.93 -3.34 -15.17
N ALA A 165 -2.91 -2.44 -15.16
CA ALA A 165 -3.66 -2.07 -13.96
C ALA A 165 -4.36 -3.28 -13.32
N VAL A 166 -4.94 -4.17 -14.14
CA VAL A 166 -5.56 -5.41 -13.65
C VAL A 166 -4.52 -6.32 -12.99
N LEU A 167 -3.38 -6.57 -13.63
CA LEU A 167 -2.32 -7.41 -13.07
C LEU A 167 -1.73 -6.78 -11.80
N SER A 168 -1.44 -5.48 -11.79
CA SER A 168 -1.00 -4.78 -10.59
C SER A 168 -2.00 -4.91 -9.44
N SER A 169 -3.31 -4.86 -9.72
CA SER A 169 -4.34 -5.05 -8.70
C SER A 169 -4.39 -6.48 -8.14
N PHE A 170 -4.00 -7.49 -8.92
CA PHE A 170 -3.86 -8.86 -8.43
C PHE A 170 -2.68 -8.99 -7.48
N TYR A 171 -1.48 -8.51 -7.88
CA TYR A 171 -0.30 -8.57 -7.01
C TYR A 171 -0.46 -7.73 -5.74
N ALA A 172 -1.14 -6.57 -5.82
CA ALA A 172 -1.49 -5.79 -4.64
C ALA A 172 -2.42 -6.55 -3.68
N PHE A 173 -3.41 -7.26 -4.21
CA PHE A 173 -4.29 -8.12 -3.41
C PHE A 173 -3.54 -9.30 -2.79
N ALA A 174 -2.71 -9.99 -3.57
CA ALA A 174 -1.89 -11.11 -3.11
C ALA A 174 -0.92 -10.69 -2.00
N TRP A 175 -0.36 -9.48 -2.10
CA TRP A 175 0.45 -8.86 -1.05
C TRP A 175 -0.38 -8.58 0.23
N GLN A 176 -1.54 -7.94 0.08
CA GLN A 176 -2.41 -7.57 1.21
C GLN A 176 -2.90 -8.80 1.99
N CYS A 177 -3.18 -9.91 1.30
CA CYS A 177 -3.63 -11.16 1.93
C CYS A 177 -2.48 -12.05 2.40
N GLY A 178 -1.22 -11.62 2.27
CA GLY A 178 -0.03 -12.39 2.66
C GLY A 178 0.25 -13.64 1.79
N ALA A 179 -0.48 -13.80 0.69
CA ALA A 179 -0.28 -14.89 -0.27
C ALA A 179 1.04 -14.74 -1.03
N LEU A 180 1.38 -13.51 -1.40
CA LEU A 180 2.69 -13.15 -1.90
C LEU A 180 3.61 -12.87 -0.68
N ALA A 181 4.17 -13.93 -0.10
CA ALA A 181 5.41 -13.79 0.64
C ALA A 181 6.53 -13.74 -0.39
N HIS A 182 7.48 -12.80 -0.29
CA HIS A 182 8.65 -12.84 -1.17
C HIS A 182 9.42 -14.17 -0.94
N HIS A 183 9.12 -15.22 -1.71
CA HIS A 183 10.00 -16.36 -1.89
C HIS A 183 11.12 -15.89 -2.82
N PHE A 184 12.18 -15.43 -2.19
CA PHE A 184 13.44 -15.14 -2.85
C PHE A 184 14.09 -16.47 -3.23
N THR A 185 13.99 -16.86 -4.50
CA THR A 185 15.03 -17.65 -5.14
C THR A 185 16.36 -16.89 -4.99
N ALA A 186 17.39 -17.57 -4.53
CA ALA A 186 18.68 -17.01 -4.14
C ALA A 186 19.33 -16.14 -5.25
N GLY A 187 19.54 -14.85 -4.93
CA GLY A 187 20.40 -13.88 -5.65
C GLY A 187 19.68 -12.80 -6.50
N PRO A 188 20.07 -11.49 -6.48
CA PRO A 188 20.85 -10.72 -5.51
C PRO A 188 19.92 -9.99 -4.51
N GLU A 189 20.00 -10.39 -3.24
CA GLU A 189 19.10 -10.05 -2.12
C GLU A 189 19.12 -8.59 -1.62
N ALA A 190 19.68 -7.60 -2.31
CA ALA A 190 20.02 -6.33 -1.67
C ALA A 190 18.93 -5.25 -1.59
N ARG A 191 17.68 -5.46 -2.03
CA ARG A 191 16.80 -4.30 -2.34
C ARG A 191 15.55 -4.07 -1.49
N THR A 192 14.96 -5.07 -0.83
CA THR A 192 13.78 -4.84 0.03
C THR A 192 13.85 -5.65 1.32
N LEU A 193 13.36 -5.06 2.42
CA LEU A 193 13.29 -5.71 3.73
C LEU A 193 12.12 -6.72 3.77
N ARG A 194 12.40 -7.97 4.16
CA ARG A 194 11.37 -9.02 4.36
C ARG A 194 10.49 -8.72 5.56
N ARG A 195 9.32 -9.35 5.67
CA ARG A 195 8.41 -9.18 6.82
C ARG A 195 9.07 -9.56 8.14
N ASP A 196 9.82 -10.67 8.16
CA ASP A 196 10.54 -11.10 9.36
C ASP A 196 11.67 -10.14 9.71
N GLU A 197 12.39 -9.63 8.71
CA GLU A 197 13.39 -8.58 8.90
C GLU A 197 12.76 -7.28 9.41
N ARG A 198 11.57 -6.90 8.95
CA ARG A 198 10.83 -5.73 9.46
C ARG A 198 10.43 -5.95 10.92
N ARG A 199 10.01 -7.17 11.28
CA ARG A 199 9.73 -7.55 12.68
C ARG A 199 10.99 -7.47 13.55
N LEU A 200 12.12 -7.99 13.07
CA LEU A 200 13.40 -7.90 13.76
C LEU A 200 13.87 -6.45 13.86
N LEU A 201 13.68 -5.63 12.82
CA LEU A 201 14.02 -4.21 12.83
C LEU A 201 13.20 -3.45 13.88
N ARG A 202 11.88 -3.70 13.99
CA ARG A 202 11.03 -3.10 15.04
C ARG A 202 11.41 -3.55 16.45
N LEU A 203 11.83 -4.80 16.61
CA LEU A 203 12.39 -5.28 17.88
C LEU A 203 13.74 -4.60 18.17
N GLY A 204 14.52 -4.39 17.13
CA GLY A 204 15.81 -3.74 17.16
C GLY A 204 15.74 -2.27 17.54
N THR A 205 14.76 -1.52 17.05
CA THR A 205 14.54 -0.12 17.47
C THR A 205 14.18 -0.04 18.94
N ALA A 206 13.35 -0.95 19.46
CA ALA A 206 13.07 -1.03 20.90
C ALA A 206 14.34 -1.28 21.72
N ARG A 207 15.12 -2.30 21.36
CA ARG A 207 16.39 -2.61 22.04
C ARG A 207 17.42 -1.49 21.94
N LEU A 208 17.43 -0.75 20.83
CA LEU A 208 18.34 0.37 20.62
C LEU A 208 17.95 1.55 21.54
N ALA A 209 16.66 1.82 21.70
CA ALA A 209 16.15 2.79 22.67
C ALA A 209 16.51 2.38 24.10
N ASP A 210 16.31 1.11 24.47
CA ASP A 210 16.65 0.59 25.81
C ASP A 210 18.15 0.71 26.13
N ARG A 211 19.02 0.69 25.11
CA ARG A 211 20.48 0.90 25.24
C ARG A 211 20.89 2.38 25.30
N GLY A 212 19.94 3.31 25.35
CA GLY A 212 20.20 4.75 25.42
C GLY A 212 20.40 5.44 24.06
N HIS A 213 20.28 4.72 22.94
CA HIS A 213 20.40 5.28 21.59
C HIS A 213 19.04 5.74 21.05
N LEU A 214 18.36 6.59 21.82
CA LEU A 214 16.97 7.00 21.59
C LEU A 214 16.78 7.68 20.23
N THR A 215 17.67 8.59 19.86
CA THR A 215 17.60 9.36 18.59
C THR A 215 17.66 8.44 17.38
N GLN A 216 18.58 7.48 17.37
CA GLN A 216 18.72 6.48 16.30
C GLN A 216 17.49 5.56 16.24
N ALA A 217 17.00 5.11 17.40
CA ALA A 217 15.82 4.26 17.49
C ALA A 217 14.57 4.93 16.91
N VAL A 218 14.32 6.20 17.28
CA VAL A 218 13.19 6.98 16.75
C VAL A 218 13.35 7.25 15.26
N ALA A 219 14.55 7.60 14.79
CA ALA A 219 14.80 7.82 13.36
C ALA A 219 14.50 6.57 12.52
N ALA A 220 15.03 5.41 12.93
CA ALA A 220 14.79 4.14 12.25
C ALA A 220 13.32 3.71 12.30
N ALA A 221 12.63 3.93 13.43
CA ALA A 221 11.23 3.57 13.58
C ALA A 221 10.29 4.47 12.75
N LEU A 222 10.57 5.78 12.68
CA LEU A 222 9.80 6.69 11.82
C LEU A 222 10.05 6.41 10.35
N LEU A 223 11.28 6.08 9.98
CA LEU A 223 11.62 5.70 8.61
C LEU A 223 10.86 4.43 8.19
N GLU A 224 10.79 3.40 9.04
CA GLU A 224 10.03 2.17 8.76
C GLU A 224 8.52 2.41 8.67
N ALA A 225 7.99 3.30 9.51
CA ALA A 225 6.56 3.57 9.57
C ALA A 225 6.04 4.47 8.43
N THR A 226 6.90 5.37 7.92
CA THR A 226 6.50 6.42 6.97
C THR A 226 7.05 6.23 5.56
N GLY A 227 8.15 5.49 5.40
CA GLY A 227 8.85 5.39 4.11
C GLY A 227 9.42 6.74 3.64
N ALA A 228 9.62 7.69 4.57
CA ALA A 228 10.12 9.02 4.25
C ALA A 228 11.52 8.96 3.63
N THR A 229 11.86 9.93 2.78
CA THR A 229 13.25 10.05 2.33
C THR A 229 14.14 10.57 3.45
N VAL A 230 15.47 10.39 3.32
CA VAL A 230 16.45 10.91 4.28
C VAL A 230 16.34 12.43 4.40
N GLU A 231 16.13 13.11 3.27
CA GLU A 231 16.02 14.56 3.20
C GLU A 231 14.79 15.04 3.98
N VAL A 232 13.66 14.35 3.83
CA VAL A 232 12.44 14.64 4.61
C VAL A 232 12.71 14.40 6.09
N LEU A 233 13.29 13.26 6.46
CA LEU A 233 13.60 12.90 7.84
C LEU A 233 14.53 13.95 8.50
N ALA A 234 15.54 14.43 7.77
CA ALA A 234 16.51 15.43 8.23
C ALA A 234 15.93 16.84 8.42
N THR A 235 14.71 17.09 7.92
CA THR A 235 14.00 18.38 8.08
C THR A 235 12.91 18.33 9.14
N LEU A 236 12.64 17.15 9.72
CA LEU A 236 11.63 17.02 10.77
C LEU A 236 12.02 17.85 12.00
N SER A 237 11.04 18.52 12.56
CA SER A 237 11.18 19.33 13.77
C SER A 237 10.11 18.94 14.78
N SER A 238 10.22 19.46 16.01
CA SER A 238 9.15 19.32 17.01
C SER A 238 7.78 19.82 16.51
N ARG A 239 7.74 20.77 15.57
CA ARG A 239 6.50 21.27 14.93
C ARG A 239 5.88 20.30 13.94
N SER A 240 6.64 19.32 13.45
CA SER A 240 6.14 18.29 12.56
C SER A 240 5.23 17.29 13.28
N ILE A 241 5.27 17.25 14.62
CA ILE A 241 4.48 16.32 15.43
C ILE A 241 3.22 17.02 15.92
N THR A 242 2.07 16.45 15.60
CA THR A 242 0.76 16.95 16.04
C THR A 242 0.02 15.88 16.80
N ILE A 243 -0.77 16.30 17.78
CA ILE A 243 -1.66 15.41 18.54
C ILE A 243 -3.03 15.53 17.87
N ALA A 244 -3.56 14.44 17.31
CA ALA A 244 -4.83 14.47 16.60
C ALA A 244 -5.93 13.80 17.42
N GLY A 245 -6.89 14.58 17.93
CA GLY A 245 -8.10 14.08 18.57
C GLY A 245 -8.54 14.87 19.80
N GLU A 246 -9.82 14.75 20.13
CA GLU A 246 -10.42 15.32 21.34
C GLU A 246 -10.00 14.53 22.60
N LYS A 247 -9.89 15.22 23.74
CA LYS A 247 -9.54 14.60 25.03
C LYS A 247 -10.53 13.47 25.37
N GLY A 248 -10.07 12.22 25.40
CA GLY A 248 -10.87 11.10 25.94
C GLY A 248 -10.66 9.73 25.28
N ALA A 249 -10.21 9.68 24.02
CA ALA A 249 -9.77 8.45 23.35
C ALA A 249 -8.23 8.42 23.25
N SER A 250 -7.60 7.25 23.02
CA SER A 250 -6.15 7.15 22.80
C SER A 250 -5.75 8.02 21.61
N VAL A 251 -5.32 9.26 21.91
CA VAL A 251 -5.12 10.30 20.90
C VAL A 251 -3.95 9.90 19.99
N PRO A 252 -4.15 9.65 18.69
CA PRO A 252 -3.04 9.35 17.80
C PRO A 252 -2.11 10.56 17.69
N LEU A 253 -0.82 10.35 17.96
CA LEU A 253 0.21 11.28 17.51
C LEU A 253 0.36 11.09 16.01
N LEU A 254 0.38 12.20 15.28
CA LEU A 254 0.64 12.25 13.86
C LEU A 254 1.98 12.95 13.62
N ILE A 255 2.66 12.51 12.56
CA ILE A 255 3.79 13.23 11.99
C ILE A 255 3.38 13.78 10.64
N THR A 256 3.56 15.08 10.45
CA THR A 256 3.31 15.79 9.20
C THR A 256 4.62 16.00 8.46
N MET A 257 4.63 15.63 7.18
CA MET A 257 5.80 15.75 6.32
C MET A 257 5.37 16.07 4.89
N ARG A 258 6.30 16.63 4.10
CA ARG A 258 6.08 16.80 2.66
C ARG A 258 6.40 15.51 1.93
N ASP A 259 5.51 15.08 1.05
CA ASP A 259 5.78 13.96 0.17
C ASP A 259 6.70 14.38 -1.01
N ARG A 260 6.97 13.45 -1.92
CA ARG A 260 7.81 13.71 -3.11
C ARG A 260 7.24 14.74 -4.09
N HIS A 261 5.95 15.02 -4.01
CA HIS A 261 5.25 16.03 -4.83
C HIS A 261 5.19 17.39 -4.12
N GLY A 262 5.62 17.45 -2.85
CA GLY A 262 5.63 18.65 -2.03
C GLY A 262 4.36 18.83 -1.18
N ASP A 263 3.42 17.88 -1.26
CA ASP A 263 2.15 17.91 -0.54
C ASP A 263 2.34 17.53 0.93
N ILE A 264 1.59 18.17 1.83
CA ILE A 264 1.64 17.86 3.27
C ILE A 264 0.80 16.61 3.53
N VAL A 265 1.45 15.56 4.02
CA VAL A 265 0.83 14.28 4.39
C VAL A 265 1.04 14.01 5.87
N ALA A 266 0.01 13.48 6.54
CA ALA A 266 0.07 13.09 7.94
C ALA A 266 0.11 11.56 8.07
N PHE A 267 1.08 11.06 8.83
CA PHE A 267 1.23 9.63 9.12
C PHE A 267 0.98 9.37 10.62
N PRO A 268 0.24 8.31 10.98
CA PRO A 268 0.08 7.94 12.38
C PRO A 268 1.39 7.40 12.94
N ILE A 269 1.79 7.90 14.11
CA ILE A 269 2.98 7.43 14.81
C ILE A 269 2.65 6.11 15.52
N PRO A 270 3.42 5.03 15.26
CA PRO A 270 3.20 3.74 15.89
C PRO A 270 3.20 3.85 17.41
N ALA A 271 2.29 3.15 18.09
CA ALA A 271 2.09 3.26 19.54
C ALA A 271 3.40 3.06 20.34
N GLN A 272 4.24 2.11 19.91
CA GLN A 272 5.53 1.80 20.54
C GLN A 272 6.54 2.97 20.48
N VAL A 273 6.46 3.85 19.48
CA VAL A 273 7.41 4.94 19.26
C VAL A 273 7.01 6.21 20.03
N ARG A 274 5.72 6.34 20.36
CA ARG A 274 5.17 7.52 21.06
C ARG A 274 5.93 7.89 22.33
N PRO A 275 6.19 6.98 23.30
CA PRO A 275 6.89 7.36 24.53
C PRO A 275 8.33 7.84 24.27
N TRP A 276 9.02 7.22 23.30
CA TRP A 276 10.37 7.62 22.90
C TRP A 276 10.39 9.00 22.27
N LEU A 277 9.42 9.27 21.40
CA LEU A 277 9.27 10.55 20.75
C LEU A 277 8.89 11.65 21.76
N THR A 278 7.99 11.38 22.70
CA THR A 278 7.66 12.33 23.78
C THR A 278 8.89 12.66 24.62
N THR A 279 9.70 11.65 24.97
CA THR A 279 10.96 11.84 25.70
C THR A 279 11.93 12.70 24.89
N LEU A 280 12.10 12.41 23.61
CA LEU A 280 12.97 13.18 22.72
C LEU A 280 12.46 14.62 22.57
N LEU A 281 11.16 14.84 22.40
CA LEU A 281 10.58 16.19 22.29
C LEU A 281 10.74 17.01 23.57
N SER A 282 10.73 16.37 24.75
CA SER A 282 10.89 17.07 26.04
C SER A 282 12.25 17.74 26.21
N THR A 283 13.27 17.27 25.48
CA THR A 283 14.63 17.82 25.52
C THR A 283 14.90 18.85 24.41
N HIS A 284 13.97 19.03 23.46
CA HIS A 284 14.10 19.93 22.32
C HIS A 284 13.28 21.21 22.53
N ARG A 285 13.80 22.35 22.06
CA ARG A 285 13.00 23.58 22.01
C ARG A 285 12.05 23.54 20.81
N ALA A 286 11.02 24.39 20.85
CA ALA A 286 10.05 24.49 19.78
C ALA A 286 10.72 24.98 18.48
N GLY A 287 10.64 24.16 17.43
CA GLY A 287 11.26 24.43 16.13
C GLY A 287 12.65 23.82 15.93
N ASP A 288 13.24 23.23 16.98
CA ASP A 288 14.48 22.47 16.83
C ASP A 288 14.27 21.24 15.93
N LEU A 289 15.30 20.91 15.17
CA LEU A 289 15.33 19.68 14.38
C LEU A 289 15.28 18.47 15.31
N LEU A 290 14.45 17.50 14.93
CA LEU A 290 14.25 16.28 15.70
C LEU A 290 15.50 15.39 15.70
N PHE A 291 16.30 15.47 14.63
CA PHE A 291 17.51 14.69 14.44
C PHE A 291 18.68 15.59 14.08
N THR A 292 19.63 15.67 15.01
CA THR A 292 20.91 16.34 14.80
C THR A 292 22.05 15.37 15.10
N ARG A 293 23.18 15.61 14.45
CA ARG A 293 24.45 14.95 14.75
C ARG A 293 25.04 15.52 16.04
N GLY A 294 26.02 14.82 16.62
CA GLY A 294 26.75 15.31 17.79
C GLY A 294 27.44 16.67 17.60
N ASN A 295 27.62 17.12 16.35
CA ASN A 295 28.14 18.44 16.00
C ASN A 295 27.04 19.50 15.71
N GLY A 296 25.77 19.19 15.98
CA GLY A 296 24.62 20.08 15.75
C GLY A 296 24.13 20.17 14.30
N GLN A 297 24.81 19.53 13.35
CA GLN A 297 24.36 19.52 11.95
C GLN A 297 23.19 18.57 11.71
N ARG A 298 22.46 18.81 10.61
CA ARG A 298 21.43 17.88 10.12
C ARG A 298 22.02 16.49 9.90
N VAL A 299 21.22 15.47 10.21
CA VAL A 299 21.56 14.09 9.84
C VAL A 299 21.60 13.94 8.32
N ASP A 300 22.50 13.10 7.83
CA ASP A 300 22.64 12.79 6.42
C ASP A 300 22.36 11.31 6.15
N ARG A 301 22.52 10.92 4.89
CA ARG A 301 22.27 9.54 4.44
C ARG A 301 23.12 8.51 5.17
N GLU A 302 24.37 8.83 5.48
CA GLU A 302 25.27 7.88 6.15
C GLU A 302 24.90 7.71 7.61
N TRP A 303 24.54 8.79 8.29
CA TRP A 303 24.05 8.71 9.67
C TRP A 303 22.78 7.87 9.77
N VAL A 304 21.81 8.09 8.87
CA VAL A 304 20.56 7.31 8.85
C VAL A 304 20.83 5.85 8.47
N ARG A 305 21.77 5.59 7.56
CA ARG A 305 22.22 4.24 7.24
C ARG A 305 22.77 3.54 8.48
N LEU A 306 23.68 4.17 9.22
CA LEU A 306 24.25 3.59 10.44
C LEU A 306 23.17 3.33 11.50
N ALA A 307 22.25 4.27 11.72
CA ALA A 307 21.11 4.07 12.63
C ALA A 307 20.26 2.84 12.25
N LEU A 308 20.05 2.60 10.95
CA LEU A 308 19.37 1.40 10.46
C LEU A 308 20.17 0.12 10.67
N VAL A 309 21.49 0.15 10.43
CA VAL A 309 22.38 -0.99 10.69
C VAL A 309 22.34 -1.34 12.18
N ASP A 310 22.46 -0.35 13.06
CA ASP A 310 22.47 -0.54 14.51
C ASP A 310 21.14 -1.11 15.00
N ALA A 311 20.02 -0.59 14.50
CA ALA A 311 18.69 -1.14 14.80
C ALA A 311 18.58 -2.59 14.30
N ALA A 312 19.01 -2.89 13.07
CA ALA A 312 18.97 -4.23 12.50
C ALA A 312 19.79 -5.23 13.32
N LEU A 313 21.02 -4.86 13.69
CA LEU A 313 21.91 -5.66 14.53
C LEU A 313 21.31 -5.88 15.92
N ALA A 314 20.76 -4.83 16.55
CA ALA A 314 20.06 -4.97 17.83
C ALA A 314 18.85 -5.90 17.74
N GLY A 315 18.18 -5.92 16.59
CA GLY A 315 17.06 -6.80 16.27
C GLY A 315 17.44 -8.26 16.07
N GLY A 316 18.71 -8.56 15.81
CA GLY A 316 19.19 -9.91 15.48
C GLY A 316 19.26 -10.20 13.98
N ILE A 317 19.20 -9.18 13.12
CA ILE A 317 19.51 -9.36 11.69
C ILE A 317 21.01 -9.64 11.56
N PRO A 318 21.43 -10.69 10.80
CA PRO A 318 22.84 -11.02 10.63
C PRO A 318 23.66 -9.83 10.10
N LYS A 319 24.87 -9.64 10.62
CA LYS A 319 25.72 -8.48 10.29
C LYS A 319 25.90 -8.25 8.78
N PRO A 320 26.22 -9.27 7.95
CA PRO A 320 26.35 -9.07 6.50
C PRO A 320 25.06 -8.53 5.87
N ARG A 321 23.89 -8.92 6.40
CA ARG A 321 22.59 -8.46 5.92
C ARG A 321 22.26 -7.07 6.43
N ALA A 322 22.54 -6.78 7.71
CA ALA A 322 22.32 -5.47 8.30
C ALA A 322 23.12 -4.38 7.55
N GLU A 323 24.37 -4.66 7.20
CA GLU A 323 25.26 -3.72 6.48
C GLU A 323 24.78 -3.37 5.06
N LEU A 324 23.94 -4.21 4.45
CA LEU A 324 23.34 -3.96 3.14
C LEU A 324 22.12 -3.04 3.23
N LEU A 325 21.57 -2.80 4.42
CA LEU A 325 20.37 -1.99 4.56
C LEU A 325 20.62 -0.54 4.14
N ARG A 326 19.66 0.02 3.41
CA ARG A 326 19.65 1.41 2.94
C ARG A 326 18.29 2.03 3.23
N PRO A 327 18.22 3.34 3.50
CA PRO A 327 16.96 4.02 3.81
C PRO A 327 15.85 3.81 2.78
N HIS A 328 16.18 3.76 1.48
CA HIS A 328 15.22 3.56 0.39
C HIS A 328 14.65 2.14 0.28
N MET A 329 15.10 1.20 1.13
CA MET A 329 14.62 -0.19 1.15
C MET A 329 13.41 -0.40 2.08
N LEU A 330 13.03 0.62 2.87
CA LEU A 330 11.91 0.64 3.80
C LEU A 330 10.67 1.26 3.17
#